data_AF-A0AA96VAN6-F1
#
_entry.id   AF-A0AA96VAN6-F1
#
_cell.length_a   1.000
_cell.length_b   1.000
_cell.length_c   1.000
_cell.angle_alpha   90.00
_cell.angle_beta   90.00
_cell.angle_gamma   90.00
#
_symmetry.space_group_name_H-M   'P 1'
#
loop_
_entity.id
_entity.type
_entity.pdbx_description
1 polymer ?
#
loop_
_entity_poly.entity_id
_entity_poly.type
_entity_poly.pdbx_seq_one_letter_code
_entity_poly.pdbx_strand_id
1 'polypeptide(L)'
;MTDETPNRPRADPTFEHKRHGDRKPDSARDDREEWVWVLDYLPYGRETDNRPVYQKKPLIHALGDNKLILMELIPIEGKIPPLHIKTHIGGKDEEYVERVKSRIPYDDLSHGAKLELPLVLEDYVVANEDRFVQFFSEAKPLSMRQNSLELLPGVGKKLMLDVLEESKKGPFEGFADLKARVPALHNPEKLIVQRVIEEMKGGQKYYVFAAPPSRSMMNPEEGGHQGGSGSRHGGGNRSGGRGSGRREF
;
A
#
# COMPACT_ATOMS: atom_id res chain seq x y z
N MET A 1 -36.87 68.38 26.45
CA MET A 1 -36.53 67.45 25.35
C MET A 1 -35.45 66.55 25.89
N THR A 2 -35.87 65.40 26.39
CA THR A 2 -35.07 64.41 27.11
C THR A 2 -34.35 63.51 26.11
N ASP A 3 -33.04 63.41 26.27
CA ASP A 3 -32.15 62.54 25.49
C ASP A 3 -32.20 61.13 26.11
N GLU A 4 -32.94 60.21 25.49
CA GLU A 4 -32.98 58.79 25.86
C GLU A 4 -32.14 57.98 24.87
N THR A 5 -30.97 57.56 25.32
CA THR A 5 -30.10 56.60 24.63
C THR A 5 -30.76 55.22 24.58
N PRO A 6 -30.87 54.55 23.42
CA PRO A 6 -31.46 53.23 23.35
C PRO A 6 -30.49 52.13 23.82
N ASN A 7 -31.07 51.23 24.60
CA ASN A 7 -30.54 50.08 25.33
C ASN A 7 -29.80 49.06 24.42
N ARG A 8 -28.60 48.61 24.82
CA ARG A 8 -27.89 47.47 24.19
C ARG A 8 -28.48 46.14 24.70
N PRO A 9 -28.82 45.17 23.83
CA PRO A 9 -29.22 43.85 24.30
C PRO A 9 -28.02 43.07 24.87
N ARG A 10 -28.27 42.33 25.95
CA ARG A 10 -27.34 41.44 26.66
C ARG A 10 -26.93 40.26 25.75
N ALA A 11 -25.65 39.91 25.74
CA ALA A 11 -25.15 38.73 25.05
C ALA A 11 -25.61 37.44 25.77
N ASP A 12 -26.21 36.52 25.01
CA ASP A 12 -26.57 35.18 25.48
C ASP A 12 -25.31 34.33 25.75
N PRO A 13 -25.18 33.68 26.92
CA PRO A 13 -24.02 32.86 27.27
C PRO A 13 -24.29 31.38 26.95
N THR A 14 -24.46 31.02 25.68
CA THR A 14 -24.43 29.61 25.27
C THR A 14 -23.88 29.49 23.85
N PHE A 15 -22.55 29.52 23.73
CA PHE A 15 -21.88 28.97 22.56
C PHE A 15 -20.82 27.97 23.02
N GLU A 16 -21.21 26.70 23.02
CA GLU A 16 -20.31 25.57 23.24
C GLU A 16 -19.17 25.61 22.23
N HIS A 17 -17.92 25.67 22.72
CA HIS A 17 -16.76 25.34 21.92
C HIS A 17 -16.76 23.83 21.62
N LYS A 18 -17.48 23.41 20.57
CA LYS A 18 -17.22 22.11 19.95
C LYS A 18 -15.81 22.12 19.39
N ARG A 19 -14.92 21.37 20.05
CA ARG A 19 -13.57 21.10 19.57
C ARG A 19 -13.69 20.48 18.19
N HIS A 20 -13.29 21.23 17.17
CA HIS A 20 -13.10 20.71 15.82
C HIS A 20 -12.03 19.62 15.92
N GLY A 21 -12.48 18.36 15.92
CA GLY A 21 -11.58 17.22 15.86
C GLY A 21 -10.70 17.33 14.63
N ASP A 22 -9.42 17.03 14.81
CA ASP A 22 -8.39 16.96 13.78
C ASP A 22 -8.88 16.14 12.58
N ARG A 23 -9.43 16.80 11.56
CA ARG A 23 -9.59 16.19 10.25
C ARG A 23 -8.18 16.08 9.69
N LYS A 24 -7.65 14.84 9.64
CA LYS A 24 -6.46 14.54 8.84
C LYS A 24 -6.64 15.15 7.45
N PRO A 25 -5.60 15.78 6.88
CA PRO A 25 -5.70 16.47 5.59
C PRO A 25 -6.20 15.51 4.50
N ASP A 26 -7.01 16.03 3.57
CA ASP A 26 -7.63 15.25 2.49
C ASP A 26 -6.62 14.49 1.60
N SER A 27 -5.33 14.85 1.65
CA SER A 27 -4.24 14.11 1.00
C SER A 27 -4.04 12.68 1.52
N ALA A 28 -4.50 12.36 2.74
CA ALA A 28 -4.41 10.99 3.28
C ALA A 28 -5.49 10.04 2.73
N ARG A 29 -6.48 10.55 2.00
CA ARG A 29 -7.49 9.73 1.32
C ARG A 29 -6.97 9.19 -0.02
N ASP A 30 -6.24 10.02 -0.75
CA ASP A 30 -5.66 9.72 -2.07
C ASP A 30 -4.59 8.61 -2.03
N ASP A 31 -4.09 8.30 -0.83
CA ASP A 31 -3.03 7.30 -0.67
C ASP A 31 -3.50 5.86 -0.50
N ARG A 32 -4.80 5.63 -0.30
CA ARG A 32 -5.36 4.30 0.02
C ARG A 32 -5.88 3.60 -1.23
N GLU A 33 -5.72 2.28 -1.25
CA GLU A 33 -6.38 1.43 -2.24
C GLU A 33 -7.88 1.36 -1.92
N GLU A 34 -8.71 1.70 -2.89
CA GLU A 34 -10.18 1.58 -2.81
C GLU A 34 -10.66 0.32 -3.52
N TRP A 35 -9.95 -0.11 -4.56
CA TRP A 35 -10.25 -1.30 -5.35
C TRP A 35 -9.11 -2.31 -5.26
N VAL A 36 -9.47 -3.58 -5.28
CA VAL A 36 -8.54 -4.70 -5.18
C VAL A 36 -8.95 -5.86 -6.07
N TRP A 37 -7.96 -6.64 -6.47
CA TRP A 37 -8.12 -7.92 -7.15
C TRP A 37 -7.87 -9.07 -6.17
N VAL A 38 -8.82 -10.00 -6.08
CA VAL A 38 -8.74 -11.13 -5.14
C VAL A 38 -7.77 -12.19 -5.66
N LEU A 39 -6.76 -12.52 -4.85
CA LEU A 39 -5.75 -13.54 -5.15
C LEU A 39 -6.07 -14.87 -4.47
N ASP A 40 -6.51 -14.85 -3.21
CA ASP A 40 -6.81 -16.05 -2.43
C ASP A 40 -7.74 -15.74 -1.25
N TYR A 41 -8.55 -16.71 -0.84
CA TYR A 41 -9.40 -16.66 0.35
C TYR A 41 -8.97 -17.73 1.36
N LEU A 42 -8.55 -17.29 2.54
CA LEU A 42 -8.05 -18.13 3.62
C LEU A 42 -9.11 -18.22 4.73
N PRO A 43 -10.00 -19.24 4.73
CA PRO A 43 -11.12 -19.31 5.68
C PRO A 43 -10.67 -19.41 7.14
N TYR A 44 -9.49 -19.96 7.38
CA TYR A 44 -8.89 -20.11 8.71
C TYR A 44 -7.67 -19.19 8.90
N GLY A 45 -7.55 -18.12 8.11
CA GLY A 45 -6.39 -17.22 8.16
C GLY A 45 -5.10 -17.89 7.68
N ARG A 46 -3.94 -17.32 8.03
CA ARG A 46 -2.63 -17.85 7.61
C ARG A 46 -2.37 -19.23 8.21
N GLU A 47 -1.79 -20.12 7.41
CA GLU A 47 -1.30 -21.42 7.90
C GLU A 47 -0.21 -21.26 8.95
N THR A 48 0.64 -20.24 8.80
CA THR A 48 1.72 -19.90 9.73
C THR A 48 1.25 -19.29 11.05
N ASP A 49 -0.06 -19.01 11.19
CA ASP A 49 -0.63 -18.51 12.43
C ASP A 49 -0.76 -19.65 13.45
N ASN A 50 0.07 -19.64 14.49
CA ASN A 50 0.11 -20.67 15.53
C ASN A 50 -0.98 -20.49 16.61
N ARG A 51 -1.86 -19.48 16.48
CA ARG A 51 -2.96 -19.31 17.44
C ARG A 51 -3.97 -20.45 17.34
N PRO A 52 -4.66 -20.77 18.45
CA PRO A 52 -5.73 -21.77 18.43
C PRO A 52 -6.79 -21.47 17.35
N VAL A 53 -7.34 -22.52 16.74
CA VAL A 53 -8.29 -22.42 15.60
C VAL A 53 -9.44 -21.44 15.88
N TYR A 54 -9.98 -21.43 17.10
CA TYR A 54 -11.09 -20.54 17.49
C TYR A 54 -10.73 -19.04 17.50
N GLN A 55 -9.44 -18.69 17.48
CA GLN A 55 -8.95 -17.31 17.39
C GLN A 55 -8.58 -16.91 15.97
N LYS A 56 -8.46 -17.88 15.05
CA LYS A 56 -8.14 -17.62 13.66
C LYS A 56 -9.34 -16.98 12.99
N LYS A 57 -9.07 -15.94 12.19
CA LYS A 57 -10.08 -15.20 11.45
C LYS A 57 -9.84 -15.37 9.96
N PRO A 58 -10.90 -15.41 9.14
CA PRO A 58 -10.76 -15.50 7.70
C PRO A 58 -10.02 -14.26 7.16
N LEU A 59 -9.23 -14.46 6.11
CA LEU A 59 -8.44 -13.41 5.46
C LEU A 59 -8.56 -13.54 3.95
N ILE A 60 -8.40 -12.43 3.25
CA ILE A 60 -8.23 -12.39 1.80
C ILE A 60 -6.82 -11.89 1.50
N HIS A 61 -6.11 -12.57 0.61
CA HIS A 61 -4.91 -12.02 -0.04
C HIS A 61 -5.35 -11.35 -1.33
N ALA A 62 -4.88 -10.12 -1.54
CA ALA A 62 -5.33 -9.31 -2.66
C ALA A 62 -4.23 -8.39 -3.20
N LEU A 63 -4.41 -7.96 -4.44
CA LEU A 63 -3.60 -6.97 -5.14
C LEU A 63 -4.35 -5.64 -5.22
N GLY A 64 -3.74 -4.54 -4.78
CA GLY A 64 -4.27 -3.18 -4.94
C GLY A 64 -4.32 -2.76 -6.41
N ASP A 65 -5.43 -2.15 -6.82
CA ASP A 65 -5.68 -1.78 -8.22
C ASP A 65 -4.89 -0.53 -8.66
N ASN A 66 -4.63 0.43 -7.77
CA ASN A 66 -3.98 1.67 -8.14
C ASN A 66 -2.44 1.54 -8.08
N LYS A 67 -1.92 1.17 -6.90
CA LYS A 67 -0.50 1.18 -6.58
C LYS A 67 0.15 -0.20 -6.66
N LEU A 68 -0.60 -1.24 -7.05
CA LEU A 68 -0.12 -2.62 -7.14
C LEU A 68 0.56 -3.08 -5.85
N ILE A 69 -0.08 -2.81 -4.70
CA ILE A 69 0.39 -3.26 -3.39
C ILE A 69 -0.28 -4.58 -2.99
N LEU A 70 0.49 -5.48 -2.38
CA LEU A 70 -0.03 -6.73 -1.83
C LEU A 70 -0.62 -6.50 -0.44
N MET A 71 -1.80 -7.03 -0.18
CA MET A 71 -2.55 -6.76 1.04
C MET A 71 -3.21 -8.00 1.61
N GLU A 72 -3.37 -7.98 2.94
CA GLU A 72 -4.35 -8.76 3.66
C GLU A 72 -5.58 -7.92 3.96
N LEU A 73 -6.74 -8.49 3.68
CA LEU A 73 -8.03 -7.87 3.90
C LEU A 73 -8.86 -8.73 4.87
N ILE A 74 -9.76 -8.06 5.60
CA ILE A 74 -10.78 -8.73 6.40
C ILE A 74 -12.03 -8.88 5.52
N PRO A 75 -12.52 -10.10 5.28
CA PRO A 75 -13.76 -10.32 4.55
C PRO A 75 -14.97 -9.91 5.38
N ILE A 76 -16.07 -9.57 4.71
CA ILE A 76 -17.38 -9.46 5.35
C ILE A 76 -17.79 -10.83 5.89
N GLU A 77 -18.34 -10.86 7.11
CA GLU A 77 -18.74 -12.11 7.76
C GLU A 77 -19.74 -12.92 6.91
N GLY A 78 -19.44 -14.21 6.71
CA GLY A 78 -20.27 -15.10 5.90
C GLY A 78 -20.15 -14.94 4.38
N LYS A 79 -19.30 -14.04 3.88
CA LYS A 79 -19.05 -13.84 2.45
C LYS A 79 -17.73 -14.49 2.02
N ILE A 80 -17.77 -15.19 0.90
CA ILE A 80 -16.60 -15.83 0.28
C ILE A 80 -16.40 -15.18 -1.09
N PRO A 81 -15.31 -14.42 -1.31
CA PRO A 81 -15.03 -13.85 -2.61
C PRO A 81 -14.63 -14.94 -3.61
N PRO A 82 -15.13 -14.89 -4.86
CA PRO A 82 -14.51 -15.57 -5.98
C PRO A 82 -13.04 -15.11 -6.15
N LEU A 83 -12.20 -15.96 -6.74
CA LEU A 83 -10.87 -15.56 -7.18
C LEU A 83 -10.96 -14.70 -8.45
N HIS A 84 -9.92 -13.90 -8.72
CA HIS A 84 -9.75 -13.09 -9.94
C HIS A 84 -10.75 -11.93 -10.12
N ILE A 85 -11.62 -11.68 -9.15
CA ILE A 85 -12.55 -10.54 -9.23
C ILE A 85 -11.90 -9.26 -8.72
N LYS A 86 -12.33 -8.14 -9.31
CA LYS A 86 -12.10 -6.80 -8.79
C LYS A 86 -13.25 -6.41 -7.85
N THR A 87 -12.94 -6.03 -6.62
CA THR A 87 -13.92 -5.62 -5.59
C THR A 87 -13.46 -4.36 -4.86
N HIS A 88 -14.43 -3.62 -4.31
CA HIS A 88 -14.19 -2.43 -3.49
C HIS A 88 -13.84 -2.80 -2.03
N ILE A 89 -13.16 -1.89 -1.31
CA ILE A 89 -12.81 -1.98 0.12
C ILE A 89 -13.48 -0.86 0.95
N GLY A 90 -14.19 -1.20 2.03
CA GLY A 90 -14.97 -0.25 2.85
C GLY A 90 -16.12 0.50 2.12
N GLY A 91 -17.39 0.35 2.55
CA GLY A 91 -18.51 1.03 1.85
C GLY A 91 -19.90 0.49 2.17
N LYS A 92 -20.94 1.09 1.55
CA LYS A 92 -22.34 0.64 1.69
C LYS A 92 -22.75 -0.43 0.68
N ASP A 93 -22.05 -0.51 -0.45
CA ASP A 93 -22.38 -1.40 -1.58
C ASP A 93 -21.39 -2.56 -1.73
N GLU A 94 -20.77 -2.97 -0.64
CA GLU A 94 -19.67 -3.93 -0.66
C GLU A 94 -20.14 -5.36 -0.56
N GLU A 95 -19.52 -6.22 -1.37
CA GLU A 95 -19.95 -7.60 -1.48
C GLU A 95 -19.07 -8.57 -0.67
N TYR A 96 -17.77 -8.27 -0.52
CA TYR A 96 -16.80 -9.23 0.02
C TYR A 96 -15.80 -8.71 1.06
N VAL A 97 -15.38 -7.44 1.00
CA VAL A 97 -14.27 -6.92 1.83
C VAL A 97 -14.78 -5.89 2.82
N GLU A 98 -14.54 -6.08 4.12
CA GLU A 98 -14.90 -5.10 5.17
C GLU A 98 -13.87 -3.96 5.23
N ARG A 99 -12.58 -4.32 5.28
CA ARG A 99 -11.47 -3.35 5.43
C ARG A 99 -10.12 -3.99 5.14
N VAL A 100 -9.13 -3.13 4.90
CA VAL A 100 -7.71 -3.52 4.91
C VAL A 100 -7.28 -3.92 6.32
N LYS A 101 -6.63 -5.08 6.45
CA LYS A 101 -5.94 -5.49 7.69
C LYS A 101 -4.53 -4.92 7.70
N SER A 102 -3.76 -5.18 6.65
CA SER A 102 -2.38 -4.73 6.51
C SER A 102 -1.87 -4.91 5.08
N ARG A 103 -0.90 -4.09 4.66
CA ARG A 103 -0.04 -4.42 3.52
C ARG A 103 0.89 -5.58 3.91
N ILE A 104 1.24 -6.44 2.96
CA ILE A 104 2.16 -7.57 3.16
C ILE A 104 3.29 -7.60 2.12
N PRO A 105 4.47 -8.15 2.44
CA PRO A 105 5.49 -8.44 1.45
C PRO A 105 5.09 -9.62 0.55
N TYR A 106 5.75 -9.76 -0.59
CA TYR A 106 5.53 -10.89 -1.51
C TYR A 106 5.70 -12.26 -0.83
N ASP A 107 6.69 -12.38 0.05
CA ASP A 107 7.00 -13.66 0.69
C ASP A 107 5.90 -14.14 1.65
N ASP A 108 5.09 -13.21 2.18
CA ASP A 108 3.97 -13.48 3.09
C ASP A 108 2.69 -13.92 2.37
N LEU A 109 2.64 -13.87 1.04
CA LEU A 109 1.53 -14.43 0.27
C LEU A 109 1.42 -15.94 0.49
N SER A 110 0.19 -16.44 0.52
CA SER A 110 -0.08 -17.88 0.50
C SER A 110 0.49 -18.51 -0.76
N HIS A 111 0.66 -19.84 -0.75
CA HIS A 111 1.07 -20.55 -1.96
C HIS A 111 0.07 -20.36 -3.10
N GLY A 112 -1.24 -20.44 -2.78
CA GLY A 112 -2.33 -20.16 -3.73
C GLY A 112 -2.21 -18.75 -4.32
N ALA A 113 -2.10 -17.72 -3.48
CA ALA A 113 -1.98 -16.33 -3.95
C ALA A 113 -0.74 -16.11 -4.84
N LYS A 114 0.38 -16.80 -4.59
CA LYS A 114 1.58 -16.73 -5.44
C LYS A 114 1.37 -17.35 -6.82
N LEU A 115 0.56 -18.41 -6.92
CA LEU A 115 0.19 -19.04 -8.19
C LEU A 115 -0.82 -18.20 -8.98
N GLU A 116 -1.76 -17.55 -8.29
CA GLU A 116 -2.80 -16.73 -8.92
C GLU A 116 -2.31 -15.33 -9.32
N LEU A 117 -1.32 -14.77 -8.61
CA LEU A 117 -0.83 -13.41 -8.86
C LEU A 117 -0.41 -13.15 -10.32
N PRO A 118 0.37 -14.01 -11.01
CA PRO A 118 0.69 -13.79 -12.42
C PRO A 118 -0.55 -13.72 -13.31
N LEU A 119 -1.57 -14.55 -13.06
CA LEU A 119 -2.79 -14.59 -13.85
C LEU A 119 -3.62 -13.31 -13.67
N VAL A 120 -3.82 -12.92 -12.41
CA VAL A 120 -4.51 -11.66 -12.06
C VAL A 120 -3.77 -10.44 -12.61
N LEU A 121 -2.44 -10.46 -12.62
CA LEU A 121 -1.65 -9.38 -13.21
C LEU A 121 -1.76 -9.36 -14.75
N GLU A 122 -1.88 -10.50 -15.42
CA GLU A 122 -2.17 -10.52 -16.86
C GLU A 122 -3.51 -9.83 -17.16
N ASP A 123 -4.56 -10.18 -16.43
CA ASP A 123 -5.88 -9.54 -16.56
C ASP A 123 -5.82 -8.04 -16.23
N TYR A 124 -5.10 -7.67 -15.17
CA TYR A 124 -4.88 -6.27 -14.79
C TYR A 124 -4.18 -5.48 -15.89
N VAL A 125 -3.11 -6.04 -16.48
CA VAL A 125 -2.31 -5.38 -17.51
C VAL A 125 -3.14 -5.15 -18.78
N VAL A 126 -3.96 -6.13 -19.16
CA VAL A 126 -4.88 -6.00 -20.29
C VAL A 126 -5.98 -4.97 -19.99
N ALA A 127 -6.57 -5.01 -18.79
CA ALA A 127 -7.61 -4.06 -18.41
C ALA A 127 -7.11 -2.61 -18.30
N ASN A 128 -5.80 -2.41 -18.11
CA ASN A 128 -5.15 -1.11 -17.99
C ASN A 128 -4.11 -0.88 -19.09
N GLU A 129 -4.36 -1.39 -20.29
CA GLU A 129 -3.45 -1.38 -21.43
C GLU A 129 -2.80 -0.01 -21.68
N ASP A 130 -3.59 1.07 -21.69
CA ASP A 130 -3.12 2.44 -21.93
C ASP A 130 -1.93 2.83 -21.03
N ARG A 131 -2.02 2.52 -19.73
CA ARG A 131 -0.98 2.82 -18.74
C ARG A 131 0.35 2.18 -19.13
N PHE A 132 0.29 0.95 -19.63
CA PHE A 132 1.47 0.15 -19.93
C PHE A 132 2.02 0.42 -21.34
N VAL A 133 1.14 0.70 -22.29
CA VAL A 133 1.52 1.13 -23.64
C VAL A 133 2.16 2.51 -23.61
N GLN A 134 1.71 3.41 -22.72
CA GLN A 134 2.35 4.70 -22.48
C GLN A 134 3.80 4.52 -21.99
N PHE A 135 4.10 3.53 -21.15
CA PHE A 135 5.46 3.24 -20.72
C PHE A 135 6.40 2.93 -21.90
N PHE A 136 5.92 2.17 -22.90
CA PHE A 136 6.71 1.91 -24.11
C PHE A 136 6.86 3.16 -24.99
N SER A 137 5.78 3.92 -25.13
CA SER A 137 5.77 5.13 -25.97
C SER A 137 6.67 6.24 -25.42
N GLU A 138 6.66 6.42 -24.09
CA GLU A 138 7.32 7.52 -23.39
C GLU A 138 8.57 7.09 -22.63
N ALA A 139 9.20 5.98 -23.04
CA ALA A 139 10.37 5.41 -22.38
C ALA A 139 11.52 6.43 -22.16
N LYS A 140 11.89 6.66 -20.90
CA LYS A 140 12.90 7.67 -20.51
C LYS A 140 14.26 7.04 -20.21
N PRO A 141 15.37 7.76 -20.50
CA PRO A 141 16.68 7.35 -20.00
C PRO A 141 16.71 7.45 -18.46
N LEU A 142 17.15 6.38 -17.79
CA LEU A 142 17.37 6.35 -16.33
C LEU A 142 18.77 6.83 -15.97
N SER A 143 19.73 6.64 -16.87
CA SER A 143 21.10 7.13 -16.78
C SER A 143 21.68 7.28 -18.19
N MET A 144 22.92 7.78 -18.28
CA MET A 144 23.66 7.86 -19.55
C MET A 144 23.85 6.51 -20.24
N ARG A 145 23.68 5.39 -19.54
CA ARG A 145 23.94 4.03 -20.05
C ARG A 145 22.75 3.08 -19.96
N GLN A 146 21.61 3.52 -19.43
CA GLN A 146 20.45 2.66 -19.17
C GLN A 146 19.14 3.40 -19.42
N ASN A 147 18.24 2.79 -20.18
CA ASN A 147 16.87 3.24 -20.40
C ASN A 147 15.87 2.49 -19.50
N SER A 148 14.72 3.10 -19.23
CA SER A 148 13.60 2.47 -18.53
C SER A 148 13.12 1.16 -19.17
N LEU A 149 13.14 1.02 -20.49
CA LEU A 149 12.75 -0.22 -21.18
C LEU A 149 13.63 -1.41 -20.82
N GLU A 150 14.92 -1.16 -20.53
CA GLU A 150 15.86 -2.20 -20.11
C GLU A 150 15.59 -2.72 -18.70
N LEU A 151 14.60 -2.14 -17.98
CA LEU A 151 14.10 -2.70 -16.74
C LEU A 151 13.22 -3.93 -16.97
N LEU A 152 12.60 -4.06 -18.15
CA LEU A 152 11.77 -5.22 -18.47
C LEU A 152 12.65 -6.45 -18.68
N PRO A 153 12.35 -7.58 -18.00
CA PRO A 153 13.07 -8.82 -18.22
C PRO A 153 13.10 -9.20 -19.70
N GLY A 154 14.28 -9.56 -20.22
CA GLY A 154 14.43 -9.93 -21.63
C GLY A 154 14.53 -8.76 -22.63
N VAL A 155 14.32 -7.51 -22.23
CA VAL A 155 14.51 -6.35 -23.09
C VAL A 155 15.95 -5.85 -23.01
N GLY A 156 16.78 -6.31 -23.94
CA GLY A 156 18.16 -5.84 -24.10
C GLY A 156 18.27 -4.59 -24.98
N LYS A 157 19.51 -4.08 -25.13
CA LYS A 157 19.80 -2.85 -25.89
C LYS A 157 19.22 -2.81 -27.31
N LYS A 158 19.33 -3.92 -28.05
CA LYS A 158 18.82 -3.99 -29.42
C LYS A 158 17.30 -3.75 -29.44
N LEU A 159 16.57 -4.55 -28.67
CA LEU A 159 15.11 -4.46 -28.60
C LEU A 159 14.64 -3.11 -28.05
N MET A 160 15.34 -2.57 -27.05
CA MET A 160 15.08 -1.23 -26.54
C MET A 160 15.22 -0.15 -27.63
N LEU A 161 16.28 -0.20 -28.45
CA LEU A 161 16.46 0.73 -29.56
C LEU A 161 15.36 0.59 -30.60
N ASP A 162 14.98 -0.65 -30.95
CA ASP A 162 13.88 -0.91 -31.88
C ASP A 162 12.58 -0.25 -31.40
N VAL A 163 12.23 -0.40 -30.11
CA VAL A 163 11.06 0.25 -29.50
C VAL A 163 11.16 1.78 -29.55
N LEU A 164 12.32 2.36 -29.24
CA LEU A 164 12.52 3.82 -29.27
C LEU A 164 12.47 4.39 -30.70
N GLU A 165 12.92 3.64 -31.69
CA GLU A 165 12.84 4.06 -33.10
C GLU A 165 11.40 4.04 -33.60
N GLU A 166 10.64 3.02 -33.23
CA GLU A 166 9.22 2.97 -33.54
C GLU A 166 8.48 4.10 -32.82
N SER A 167 8.67 4.33 -31.52
CA SER A 167 7.93 5.36 -30.78
C SER A 167 8.17 6.80 -31.29
N LYS A 168 9.30 7.07 -31.96
CA LYS A 168 9.55 8.36 -32.64
C LYS A 168 8.60 8.63 -33.82
N LYS A 169 8.05 7.58 -34.44
CA LYS A 169 7.06 7.70 -35.52
C LYS A 169 5.68 8.08 -35.00
N GLY A 170 5.45 7.94 -33.69
CA GLY A 170 4.19 8.20 -33.00
C GLY A 170 4.04 7.26 -31.80
N PRO A 171 3.22 7.63 -30.79
CA PRO A 171 2.92 6.75 -29.67
C PRO A 171 2.28 5.45 -30.17
N PHE A 172 2.40 4.39 -29.37
CA PHE A 172 1.70 3.14 -29.62
C PHE A 172 0.24 3.29 -29.21
N GLU A 173 -0.69 2.79 -30.03
CA GLU A 173 -2.13 2.85 -29.73
C GLU A 173 -2.58 1.71 -28.80
N GLY A 174 -1.80 0.63 -28.73
CA GLY A 174 -2.11 -0.55 -27.95
C GLY A 174 -1.00 -1.60 -28.01
N PHE A 175 -1.15 -2.68 -27.26
CA PHE A 175 -0.29 -3.87 -27.34
C PHE A 175 -0.33 -4.50 -28.73
N ALA A 176 -1.47 -4.47 -29.41
CA ALA A 176 -1.59 -4.96 -30.78
C ALA A 176 -0.71 -4.16 -31.76
N ASP A 177 -0.76 -2.82 -31.69
CA ASP A 177 0.08 -1.93 -32.50
C ASP A 177 1.57 -2.09 -32.14
N LEU A 178 1.88 -2.14 -30.85
CA LEU A 178 3.24 -2.36 -30.35
C LEU A 178 3.83 -3.67 -30.90
N LYS A 179 3.08 -4.77 -30.87
CA LYS A 179 3.50 -6.07 -31.41
C LYS A 179 3.67 -6.04 -32.94
N ALA A 180 2.82 -5.29 -33.64
CA ALA A 180 2.91 -5.15 -35.10
C ALA A 180 4.16 -4.35 -35.53
N ARG A 181 4.47 -3.27 -34.82
CA ARG A 181 5.62 -2.39 -35.11
C ARG A 181 6.94 -2.94 -34.61
N VAL A 182 6.93 -3.68 -33.50
CA VAL A 182 8.12 -4.33 -32.93
C VAL A 182 7.90 -5.84 -32.78
N PRO A 183 7.97 -6.63 -33.88
CA PRO A 183 7.68 -8.07 -33.84
C PRO A 183 8.60 -8.89 -32.94
N ALA A 184 9.81 -8.39 -32.66
CA ALA A 184 10.77 -9.01 -31.75
C ALA A 184 10.38 -8.86 -30.27
N LEU A 185 9.45 -7.94 -29.94
CA LEU A 185 8.91 -7.77 -28.60
C LEU A 185 7.78 -8.78 -28.38
N HIS A 186 8.16 -10.01 -28.03
CA HIS A 186 7.20 -11.08 -27.79
C HIS A 186 6.47 -10.91 -26.46
N ASN A 187 5.14 -10.91 -26.50
CA ASN A 187 4.25 -10.86 -25.32
C ASN A 187 4.61 -9.71 -24.34
N PRO A 188 4.50 -8.43 -24.76
CA PRO A 188 4.83 -7.28 -23.92
C PRO A 188 4.10 -7.30 -22.57
N GLU A 189 2.86 -7.82 -22.55
CA GLU A 189 2.04 -7.98 -21.35
C GLU A 189 2.76 -8.86 -20.32
N LYS A 190 3.34 -9.99 -20.75
CA LYS A 190 4.07 -10.92 -19.86
C LYS A 190 5.36 -10.32 -19.32
N LEU A 191 6.06 -9.51 -20.12
CA LEU A 191 7.27 -8.82 -19.68
C LEU A 191 6.96 -7.82 -18.57
N ILE A 192 5.83 -7.10 -18.70
CA ILE A 192 5.33 -6.20 -17.67
C ILE A 192 4.97 -6.99 -16.41
N VAL A 193 4.21 -8.08 -16.52
CA VAL A 193 3.82 -8.91 -15.36
C VAL A 193 5.06 -9.39 -14.60
N GLN A 194 6.07 -9.90 -15.31
CA GLN A 194 7.33 -10.31 -14.68
C GLN A 194 8.01 -9.16 -13.97
N ARG A 195 8.09 -7.98 -14.60
CA ARG A 195 8.67 -6.79 -13.99
C ARG A 195 7.92 -6.35 -12.73
N VAL A 196 6.58 -6.34 -12.77
CA VAL A 196 5.74 -5.99 -11.62
C VAL A 196 6.03 -6.94 -10.45
N ILE A 197 6.13 -8.24 -10.70
CA ILE A 197 6.44 -9.23 -9.67
C ILE A 197 7.86 -9.02 -9.10
N GLU A 198 8.85 -8.71 -9.93
CA GLU A 198 10.20 -8.36 -9.47
C GLU A 198 10.22 -7.12 -8.57
N GLU A 199 9.41 -6.10 -8.90
CA GLU A 199 9.24 -4.92 -8.06
C GLU A 199 8.55 -5.25 -6.73
N MET A 200 7.50 -6.08 -6.75
CA MET A 200 6.81 -6.51 -5.52
C MET A 200 7.70 -7.32 -4.58
N LYS A 201 8.61 -8.15 -5.12
CA LYS A 201 9.62 -8.88 -4.35
C LYS A 201 10.63 -7.94 -3.69
N GLY A 202 10.80 -6.73 -4.20
CA GLY A 202 11.73 -5.74 -3.67
C GLY A 202 13.15 -5.92 -4.21
N GLY A 203 14.10 -5.19 -3.61
CA GLY A 203 15.50 -5.18 -4.04
C GLY A 203 15.77 -4.43 -5.36
N GLN A 204 14.74 -3.87 -5.99
CA GLN A 204 14.88 -3.10 -7.22
C GLN A 204 15.38 -1.69 -6.92
N LYS A 205 16.28 -1.19 -7.77
CA LYS A 205 16.71 0.21 -7.71
C LYS A 205 15.63 1.18 -8.21
N TYR A 206 14.84 0.73 -9.19
CA TYR A 206 13.79 1.50 -9.83
C TYR A 206 12.47 0.77 -9.69
N TYR A 207 11.42 1.49 -9.32
CA TYR A 207 10.05 1.00 -9.22
C TYR A 207 9.23 1.80 -10.22
N VAL A 208 8.85 1.19 -11.34
CA VAL A 208 8.14 1.88 -12.43
C VAL A 208 6.67 1.52 -12.51
N PHE A 209 6.26 0.39 -11.92
CA PHE A 209 4.88 -0.07 -11.97
C PHE A 209 4.25 -0.24 -10.58
N ALA A 210 4.96 -0.90 -9.65
CA ALA A 210 4.44 -1.17 -8.32
C ALA A 210 5.05 -0.24 -7.26
N ALA A 211 4.26 0.13 -6.26
CA ALA A 211 4.79 0.89 -5.14
C ALA A 211 5.85 0.07 -4.37
N PRO A 212 6.99 0.67 -3.99
CA PRO A 212 8.05 -0.05 -3.30
C PRO A 212 7.52 -0.68 -2.00
N PRO A 213 7.94 -1.91 -1.64
CA PRO A 213 7.63 -2.49 -0.34
C PRO A 213 7.98 -1.49 0.78
N SER A 214 7.16 -1.44 1.83
CA SER A 214 7.39 -0.49 2.93
C SER A 214 8.81 -0.70 3.49
N ARG A 215 9.53 0.38 3.78
CA ARG A 215 10.88 0.31 4.36
C ARG A 215 10.92 -0.49 5.66
N SER A 216 9.85 -0.43 6.45
CA SER A 216 9.66 -1.24 7.66
C SER A 216 9.50 -2.74 7.41
N MET A 217 9.14 -3.14 6.18
CA MET A 217 9.01 -4.54 5.76
C MET A 217 10.32 -5.08 5.17
N MET A 218 11.23 -4.22 4.72
CA MET A 218 12.54 -4.61 4.19
C MET A 218 13.57 -4.84 5.31
N ASN A 219 13.47 -4.11 6.44
CA ASN A 219 14.32 -4.27 7.63
C ASN A 219 13.46 -4.37 8.91
N PRO A 220 12.96 -5.57 9.27
CA PRO A 220 12.16 -5.75 10.48
C PRO A 220 12.90 -5.41 11.79
N GLU A 221 14.23 -5.50 11.80
CA GLU A 221 15.08 -5.32 12.98
C GLU A 221 15.30 -3.85 13.39
N GLU A 222 15.06 -2.88 12.49
CA GLU A 222 15.27 -1.45 12.78
C GLU A 222 14.00 -0.74 13.31
N GLY A 223 12.83 -1.39 13.22
CA GLY A 223 11.52 -0.79 13.58
C GLY A 223 11.17 -0.82 15.08
N GLY A 224 12.05 -1.37 15.91
CA GLY A 224 11.75 -1.69 17.30
C GLY A 224 12.26 -0.70 18.35
N HIS A 225 12.28 0.62 18.13
CA HIS A 225 12.57 1.58 19.22
C HIS A 225 11.84 2.92 19.02
N GLN A 226 10.61 3.01 19.53
CA GLN A 226 10.00 4.28 19.92
C GLN A 226 8.84 4.01 20.90
N GLY A 227 9.01 4.40 22.16
CA GLY A 227 7.95 4.29 23.17
C GLY A 227 8.37 4.23 24.64
N GLY A 228 9.58 4.67 25.01
CA GLY A 228 9.96 4.84 26.41
C GLY A 228 9.72 6.27 26.89
N SER A 229 8.48 6.59 27.27
CA SER A 229 8.15 7.84 27.96
C SER A 229 8.81 7.85 29.34
N GLY A 230 9.98 8.48 29.45
CA GLY A 230 10.62 8.79 30.73
C GLY A 230 9.85 9.90 31.45
N SER A 231 8.83 9.52 32.21
CA SER A 231 8.16 10.40 33.16
C SER A 231 9.14 10.89 34.22
N ARG A 232 9.47 12.17 34.13
CA ARG A 232 10.00 12.95 35.25
C ARG A 232 8.94 12.96 36.35
N HIS A 233 9.23 12.36 37.49
CA HIS A 233 8.61 12.73 38.75
C HIS A 233 9.70 13.07 39.75
N GLY A 234 9.72 14.34 40.15
CA GLY A 234 10.48 14.82 41.27
C GLY A 234 9.84 14.37 42.58
N GLY A 235 10.68 14.17 43.58
CA GLY A 235 10.28 13.95 44.96
C GLY A 235 11.50 14.21 45.83
N GLY A 236 11.61 15.44 46.33
CA GLY A 236 12.58 15.76 47.37
C GLY A 236 12.16 15.13 48.70
N ASN A 237 13.15 14.70 49.50
CA ASN A 237 13.14 15.07 50.91
C ASN A 237 14.54 14.96 51.52
N ARG A 238 14.92 16.02 52.23
CA ARG A 238 16.06 16.06 53.15
C ARG A 238 15.65 15.50 54.51
N SER A 239 16.66 15.22 55.32
CA SER A 239 16.64 14.83 56.75
C SER A 239 16.26 13.37 56.99
N GLY A 240 16.90 12.59 57.86
CA GLY A 240 17.91 12.84 58.89
C GLY A 240 17.76 11.66 59.85
N GLY A 241 18.84 10.98 60.25
CA GLY A 241 18.70 9.84 61.15
C GLY A 241 20.02 9.13 61.46
N ARG A 242 20.72 9.63 62.48
CA ARG A 242 21.80 8.93 63.19
C ARG A 242 21.22 7.71 63.91
N GLY A 243 21.99 6.63 64.00
CA GLY A 243 21.65 5.53 64.92
C GLY A 243 22.54 4.30 64.79
N SER A 244 23.82 4.40 65.13
CA SER A 244 24.67 3.25 65.41
C SER A 244 24.98 3.17 66.90
N GLY A 245 24.59 2.06 67.53
CA GLY A 245 25.25 1.50 68.70
C GLY A 245 24.57 1.72 70.04
N ARG A 246 23.94 0.66 70.59
CA ARG A 246 24.35 -0.01 71.84
C ARG A 246 23.28 -0.99 72.38
N ARG A 247 23.77 -2.22 72.66
CA ARG A 247 23.46 -3.09 73.83
C ARG A 247 22.04 -3.65 73.93
N GLU A 248 21.77 -4.80 74.53
CA GLU A 248 22.50 -5.93 75.12
C GLU A 248 21.43 -7.03 75.29
N PHE A 249 21.88 -8.29 75.37
CA PHE A 249 21.13 -9.53 75.65
C PHE A 249 20.32 -10.14 74.51
#